data_AF-A0A5C5TIM5-F1
#
_entry.id   AF-A0A5C5TIM5-F1
#
_cell.length_a   1.000
_cell.length_b   1.000
_cell.length_c   1.000
_cell.angle_alpha   90.00
_cell.angle_beta   90.00
_cell.angle_gamma   90.00
#
_symmetry.space_group_name_H-M   'P 1'
#
loop_
_entity.id
_entity.type
_entity.pdbx_description
1 polymer ?
#
loop_
_entity_poly.entity_id
_entity_poly.type
_entity_poly.pdbx_seq_one_letter_code
_entity_poly.pdbx_strand_id
1 'polypeptide(L)' 'MRETMLLLVAALSLAACGSTIRPAGTAQGGVVTPILGTDDQQLLAAQGHCARYRKNARMNQAIETGSVMFDCTR' A
#
# COMPACT_ATOMS: atom_id res chain seq x y z
N MET A 1 -11.94 6.74 -32.96
CA MET A 1 -10.97 5.63 -32.75
C MET A 1 -9.66 6.08 -32.12
N ARG A 2 -9.07 7.22 -32.53
CA ARG A 2 -7.81 7.75 -31.97
C ARG A 2 -7.92 8.18 -30.50
N GLU A 3 -9.00 8.88 -30.14
CA GLU A 3 -9.24 9.39 -28.78
C GLU A 3 -9.46 8.26 -27.76
N THR A 4 -10.16 7.20 -28.18
CA THR A 4 -10.42 6.01 -27.38
C THR A 4 -9.14 5.25 -27.05
N MET A 5 -8.19 5.21 -28.00
CA MET A 5 -6.88 4.59 -27.82
C MET A 5 -6.00 5.38 -26.85
N LEU A 6 -6.04 6.71 -26.91
CA LEU A 6 -5.35 7.61 -25.97
C LEU A 6 -5.85 7.43 -24.53
N LEU A 7 -7.17 7.32 -24.35
CA LEU A 7 -7.79 7.05 -23.04
C LEU A 7 -7.37 5.69 -22.46
N LEU A 8 -7.32 4.65 -23.29
CA LEU A 8 -6.85 3.32 -22.90
C LEU A 8 -5.37 3.34 -22.48
N VAL A 9 -4.51 4.00 -23.25
CA VAL A 9 -3.08 4.10 -22.91
C VAL A 9 -2.87 4.90 -21.62
N ALA A 10 -3.62 6.00 -21.41
CA ALA A 10 -3.58 6.77 -20.18
C ALA A 10 -4.07 5.96 -18.96
N ALA A 11 -5.14 5.18 -19.11
CA ALA A 11 -5.64 4.32 -18.05
C ALA A 11 -4.67 3.17 -17.70
N LEU A 12 -4.04 2.54 -18.71
CA LEU A 12 -3.02 1.51 -18.48
C LEU A 12 -1.77 2.07 -17.81
N SER A 13 -1.33 3.27 -18.19
CA SER A 13 -0.17 3.93 -17.57
C SER A 13 -0.47 4.41 -16.15
N LEU A 14 -1.68 4.89 -15.84
CA LEU A 14 -2.11 5.17 -14.47
C LEU A 14 -2.20 3.89 -13.62
N ALA A 15 -2.73 2.79 -14.17
CA ALA A 15 -2.80 1.51 -13.47
C ALA A 15 -1.42 0.91 -13.20
N ALA A 16 -0.46 1.10 -14.12
CA ALA A 16 0.93 0.69 -13.96
C ALA A 16 1.70 1.57 -12.95
N CYS A 17 1.34 2.84 -12.81
CA CYS A 17 1.93 3.73 -11.81
C CYS A 17 1.30 3.54 -10.41
N GLY A 18 0.03 3.11 -10.35
CA GLY A 18 -0.69 2.82 -9.11
C GLY A 18 -0.35 1.48 -8.45
N SER A 19 0.39 0.60 -9.12
CA SER A 19 0.78 -0.71 -8.58
C SER A 19 2.09 -0.69 -7.78
N THR A 20 2.82 0.42 -7.78
CA THR A 20 4.19 0.52 -7.24
C THR A 20 4.25 0.74 -5.72
N ILE A 21 3.14 1.07 -5.07
CA ILE A 21 3.07 1.25 -3.60
C ILE A 21 2.11 0.22 -3.02
N ARG A 22 2.43 -1.06 -3.20
CA ARG A 22 1.72 -2.11 -2.47
C ARG A 22 2.41 -2.32 -1.12
N PRO A 23 1.67 -2.27 0.00
CA PRO A 23 2.21 -2.71 1.29
C PRO A 23 2.77 -4.12 1.17
N ALA A 24 4.07 -4.26 1.42
CA ALA A 24 4.76 -5.55 1.42
C ALA A 24 4.71 -6.12 2.85
N GLY A 25 4.21 -7.34 3.01
CA GLY A 25 4.01 -7.95 4.32
C GLY A 25 3.45 -9.36 4.20
N THR A 26 3.47 -10.11 5.30
CA THR A 26 2.95 -11.48 5.37
C THR A 26 1.83 -11.58 6.40
N ALA A 27 1.02 -12.63 6.33
CA ALA A 27 -0.04 -12.87 7.32
C ALA A 27 0.51 -13.05 8.75
N GLN A 28 1.75 -13.54 8.88
CA GLN A 28 2.42 -13.82 10.15
C GLN A 28 3.33 -12.68 10.64
N GLY A 29 3.67 -11.69 9.80
CA GLY A 29 4.63 -10.63 10.14
C GLY A 29 4.48 -9.37 9.31
N GLY A 30 4.81 -8.24 9.93
CA GLY A 30 4.34 -6.89 9.62
C GLY A 30 4.39 -6.40 8.17
N VAL A 31 3.48 -5.47 7.90
CA VAL A 31 3.34 -4.69 6.69
C VAL A 31 4.30 -3.51 6.72
N VAL A 32 5.19 -3.43 5.74
CA VAL A 32 6.05 -2.27 5.52
C VAL A 32 5.41 -1.39 4.45
N THR A 33 5.09 -0.15 4.82
CA THR A 33 4.67 0.89 3.88
C THR A 33 5.80 1.91 3.74
N PRO A 34 6.19 2.29 2.51
CA PRO A 34 7.10 3.41 2.34
C PRO A 34 6.46 4.71 2.88
N ILE A 35 7.26 5.64 3.38
CA ILE A 35 6.85 7.02 3.76
C ILE A 35 6.67 7.83 2.48
N LEU A 36 5.65 7.45 1.72
CA LEU A 36 5.13 8.14 0.56
C LEU A 36 3.65 8.40 0.84
N GLY A 37 3.31 9.63 1.22
CA GLY A 37 1.96 10.03 1.63
C GLY A 37 1.86 10.44 3.11
N THR A 38 0.65 10.70 3.60
CA THR A 38 0.38 11.01 5.01
C THR A 38 0.32 9.75 5.88
N ASP A 39 0.49 9.90 7.19
CA ASP A 39 0.35 8.81 8.17
C ASP A 39 -0.98 8.05 8.02
N ASP A 40 -2.07 8.77 7.72
CA ASP A 40 -3.39 8.18 7.46
C ASP A 40 -3.41 7.30 6.20
N GLN A 41 -2.74 7.72 5.13
CA GLN A 41 -2.65 6.94 3.89
C GLN A 41 -1.85 5.65 4.12
N GLN A 42 -0.78 5.72 4.91
CA GLN A 42 0.01 4.55 5.30
C GLN A 42 -0.79 3.60 6.19
N LEU A 43 -1.51 4.14 7.18
CA LEU A 43 -2.39 3.38 8.05
C LEU A 43 -3.49 2.67 7.26
N LEU A 44 -4.14 3.36 6.31
CA LEU A 44 -5.16 2.78 5.43
C LEU A 44 -4.59 1.66 4.55
N ALA A 45 -3.39 1.84 3.99
CA ALA A 45 -2.72 0.80 3.23
C ALA A 45 -2.42 -0.45 4.09
N ALA A 46 -1.92 -0.24 5.31
CA ALA A 46 -1.66 -1.31 6.26
C ALA A 46 -2.96 -2.02 6.72
N GLN A 47 -4.02 -1.26 7.00
CA GLN A 47 -5.34 -1.80 7.36
C GLN A 47 -5.91 -2.65 6.22
N GLY A 48 -5.87 -2.15 4.97
CA GLY A 48 -6.32 -2.91 3.80
C GLY A 48 -5.55 -4.21 3.60
N HIS A 49 -4.25 -4.22 3.91
CA HIS A 49 -3.45 -5.44 3.87
C HIS A 49 -3.82 -6.41 5.00
N CYS A 50 -3.87 -5.97 6.26
CA CYS A 50 -4.17 -6.83 7.41
C CYS A 50 -5.62 -7.35 7.38
N ALA A 51 -6.57 -6.57 6.85
CA ALA A 51 -7.97 -6.97 6.71
C ALA A 51 -8.14 -8.22 5.82
N ARG A 52 -7.26 -8.44 4.83
CA ARG A 52 -7.26 -9.69 4.03
C ARG A 52 -7.06 -10.94 4.87
N TYR A 53 -6.43 -10.80 6.03
CA TYR A 53 -6.17 -11.88 6.98
C TYR A 53 -7.10 -11.82 8.20
N ARG A 54 -8.15 -10.97 8.18
CA ARG A 54 -9.04 -10.68 9.32
C ARG A 54 -8.27 -10.23 10.57
N LYS A 55 -7.32 -9.31 10.36
CA LYS A 55 -6.47 -8.73 11.40
C LYS A 55 -6.52 -7.21 11.35
N ASN A 56 -6.20 -6.58 12.47
CA ASN A 56 -6.03 -5.13 12.60
C ASN A 56 -4.58 -4.75 12.33
N ALA A 57 -4.35 -3.59 11.71
CA ALA A 57 -3.01 -3.03 11.57
C ALA A 57 -2.67 -2.18 12.79
N ARG A 58 -1.51 -2.44 13.41
CA ARG A 58 -0.96 -1.66 14.51
C ARG A 58 0.41 -1.13 14.09
N MET A 59 0.61 0.19 14.11
CA MET A 59 1.93 0.76 13.85
C MET A 59 2.93 0.26 14.91
N ASN A 60 4.04 -0.30 14.47
CA ASN A 60 5.08 -0.83 15.36
C ASN A 60 6.25 0.16 15.47
N GLN A 61 6.83 0.57 14.34
CA GLN A 61 7.96 1.51 14.32
C GLN A 61 8.15 2.18 12.96
N ALA A 62 8.72 3.40 12.99
CA ALA A 62 9.33 4.02 11.81
C ALA A 62 10.77 3.51 11.63
N ILE A 63 11.15 3.21 10.40
CA ILE A 63 12.46 2.70 10.01
C ILE A 63 13.24 3.86 9.38
N GLU A 64 14.52 4.01 9.73
CA GLU A 64 15.43 5.05 9.22
C GLU A 64 15.56 5.05 7.68
N THR A 65 15.16 3.96 7.02
CA THR A 65 15.10 3.83 5.56
C THR A 65 13.93 4.58 4.92
N GLY A 66 13.16 5.37 5.67
CA GLY A 66 11.99 6.08 5.15
C GLY A 66 10.76 5.19 4.99
N SER A 67 10.57 4.23 5.90
CA SER A 67 9.44 3.29 5.87
C SER A 67 8.79 3.16 7.24
N VAL A 68 7.53 2.74 7.31
CA VAL A 68 6.84 2.41 8.55
C VAL A 68 6.46 0.94 8.54
N MET A 69 6.69 0.27 9.66
CA MET A 69 6.27 -1.11 9.89
C MET A 69 4.98 -1.14 10.72
N PHE A 70 4.01 -1.93 10.26
CA PHE A 70 2.76 -2.21 10.94
C PHE A 70 2.64 -3.70 11.22
N ASP A 71 2.30 -4.10 12.43
CA ASP A 71 1.97 -5.49 12.74
C ASP A 71 0.50 -5.78 12.46
N CYS A 72 0.23 -6.92 11.83
CA CYS A 72 -1.12 -7.45 11.74
C CYS A 72 -1.44 -8.27 13.00
N THR A 73 -2.23 -7.68 13.90
CA THR A 73 -2.67 -8.30 15.16
C THR A 73 -4.12 -8.77 15.07
N ARG A 74 -4.54 -9.74 15.90
CA ARG A 74 -5.95 -10.14 15.99
C ARG A 74 -6.83 -8.98 16.47
#